data_AF-A0A5N5Z7F0-F1
#
_entry.id   AF-A0A5N5Z7F0-F1
#
_cell.length_a   1.000
_cell.length_b   1.000
_cell.length_c   1.000
_cell.angle_alpha   90.00
_cell.angle_beta   90.00
_cell.angle_gamma   90.00
#
_symmetry.space_group_name_H-M   'P 1'
#
loop_
_entity.id
_entity.type
_entity.pdbx_description
1 polymer ?
#
loop_
_entity_poly.entity_id
_entity_poly.type
_entity_poly.pdbx_seq_one_letter_code
_entity_poly.pdbx_strand_id
1 'polypeptide(L)'
;MITNYNAISLITGSVIKLSYKGEHLFRIELKKGSLQKFSLEKALPTIPIKLSEIQLYINRWDGKVSYEKIVKDQTLHQKFSSVWFEFYFNQTGNYPKFTGVDGNHLKQIIKYLKQESGTEQEALDLWQTMLNNWGKLEKFYRENIDLKIINSKFNLILNNVKREINDNTNPFRS
;
A
#
# COMPACT_ATOMS: atom_id res chain seq x y z
N MET A 1 -13.48 12.01 5.73
CA MET A 1 -12.08 11.54 5.80
C MET A 1 -11.75 11.17 7.25
N ILE A 2 -10.99 10.09 7.49
CA ILE A 2 -10.53 9.71 8.84
C ILE A 2 -9.05 10.06 8.96
N THR A 3 -8.70 10.81 9.99
CA THR A 3 -7.30 11.13 10.33
C THR A 3 -6.94 10.41 11.62
N ASN A 4 -5.76 9.81 11.68
CA ASN A 4 -5.32 9.07 12.85
C ASN A 4 -4.00 9.63 13.35
N TYR A 5 -3.83 9.66 14.67
CA TYR A 5 -2.58 9.98 15.35
C TYR A 5 -2.26 8.90 16.38
N ASN A 6 -0.98 8.66 16.62
CA ASN A 6 -0.51 8.02 17.83
C ASN A 6 -0.14 9.10 18.84
N ALA A 7 -0.69 9.05 20.05
CA ALA A 7 -0.20 9.76 21.21
C ALA A 7 0.68 8.79 22.02
N ILE A 8 1.96 9.10 22.14
CA ILE A 8 2.99 8.25 22.73
C ILE A 8 3.47 8.91 24.02
N SER A 9 3.25 8.25 25.16
CA SER A 9 3.83 8.71 26.42
C SER A 9 5.33 8.45 26.41
N LEU A 10 6.13 9.51 26.53
CA LEU A 10 7.59 9.41 26.62
C LEU A 10 8.07 8.92 28.00
N ILE A 11 7.17 8.92 28.99
CA ILE A 11 7.43 8.44 30.36
C ILE A 11 7.22 6.93 30.45
N THR A 12 6.06 6.44 29.98
CA THR A 12 5.68 5.02 30.15
C THR A 12 5.88 4.18 28.90
N GLY A 13 6.17 4.79 27.74
CA GLY A 13 6.22 4.13 26.44
C GLY A 13 4.87 3.58 25.95
N SER A 14 3.77 3.96 26.60
CA SER A 14 2.42 3.55 26.20
C SER A 14 1.96 4.33 24.98
N VAL A 15 1.22 3.66 24.09
CA VAL A 15 0.78 4.23 22.81
C VAL A 15 -0.73 4.15 22.72
N ILE A 16 -1.37 5.29 22.53
CA ILE A 16 -2.80 5.40 22.26
C ILE A 16 -2.97 5.89 20.83
N LYS A 17 -3.84 5.24 20.07
CA LYS A 17 -4.29 5.73 18.78
C LYS A 17 -5.54 6.60 18.95
N LEU A 18 -5.47 7.81 18.42
CA LEU A 18 -6.55 8.78 18.34
C LEU A 18 -7.09 8.79 16.90
N SER A 19 -8.39 8.60 16.72
CA SER A 19 -9.02 8.60 15.40
C SER A 19 -10.06 9.72 15.33
N TYR A 20 -9.93 10.57 14.31
CA TYR A 20 -10.78 11.73 14.04
C TYR A 20 -11.61 11.48 12.78
N LYS A 21 -12.89 11.86 12.80
CA LYS A 21 -13.77 11.85 11.63
C LYS A 21 -14.15 13.30 11.34
N GLY A 22 -13.51 13.89 10.33
CA GLY A 22 -13.51 15.34 10.17
C GLY A 22 -12.79 16.00 11.35
N GLU A 23 -13.42 16.99 11.97
CA GLU A 23 -12.85 17.76 13.09
C GLU A 23 -12.91 17.05 14.45
N HIS A 24 -13.72 16.00 14.62
CA HIS A 24 -14.03 15.46 15.95
C HIS A 24 -13.35 14.11 16.21
N LEU A 25 -12.79 13.96 17.41
CA LEU A 25 -12.35 12.68 17.95
C LEU A 25 -13.56 11.74 18.10
N PHE A 26 -13.48 10.55 17.53
CA PHE A 26 -14.56 9.57 17.62
C PHE A 26 -14.11 8.20 18.17
N ARG A 27 -12.81 7.94 18.24
CA ARG A 27 -12.28 6.68 18.75
C ARG A 27 -10.89 6.83 19.35
N ILE A 28 -10.71 6.20 20.51
CA ILE A 28 -9.45 6.07 21.24
C ILE A 28 -9.17 4.55 21.36
N GLU A 29 -7.99 4.10 20.95
CA GLU A 29 -7.57 2.69 21.05
C GLU A 29 -6.22 2.59 21.74
N LEU A 30 -6.09 1.78 22.79
CA LEU A 30 -4.77 1.45 23.35
C LEU A 30 -4.04 0.48 22.39
N LYS A 31 -2.87 0.87 21.89
CA LYS A 31 -2.06 0.07 20.95
C LYS A 31 -0.89 -0.64 21.63
N LYS A 32 -0.30 -0.02 22.65
CA LYS A 32 0.83 -0.57 23.41
C LYS A 32 0.75 -0.12 24.87
N GLY A 33 1.05 -1.02 25.79
CA GLY A 33 0.95 -0.82 27.24
C GLY A 33 -0.10 -1.74 27.87
N SER A 34 -0.16 -1.80 29.19
CA SER A 34 -1.21 -2.52 29.91
C SER A 34 -2.22 -1.54 30.51
N LEU A 35 -3.50 -1.94 30.56
CA LEU A 35 -4.56 -1.17 31.22
C LEU A 35 -4.29 -0.94 32.71
N GLN A 36 -3.49 -1.80 33.35
CA GLN A 36 -3.08 -1.63 34.75
C GLN A 36 -2.09 -0.47 34.93
N LYS A 37 -1.21 -0.22 33.95
CA LYS A 37 -0.24 0.88 33.96
C LYS A 37 -0.77 2.14 33.29
N PHE A 38 -1.76 1.99 32.42
CA PHE A 38 -2.40 3.05 31.67
C PHE A 38 -3.65 3.55 32.40
N SER A 39 -3.52 4.65 33.14
CA SER A 39 -4.68 5.34 33.72
C SER A 39 -5.31 6.23 32.66
N LEU A 40 -6.51 5.86 32.20
CA LEU A 40 -7.26 6.63 31.21
C LEU A 40 -7.51 8.06 31.71
N GLU A 41 -7.84 8.23 33.00
CA GLU A 41 -8.04 9.54 33.63
C GLU A 41 -6.82 10.46 33.51
N LYS A 42 -5.61 9.90 33.67
CA LYS A 42 -4.36 10.65 33.51
C LYS A 42 -4.04 10.96 32.05
N ALA A 43 -4.59 10.19 31.11
CA ALA A 43 -4.39 10.38 29.68
C ALA A 43 -5.40 11.37 29.08
N LEU A 44 -6.62 11.47 29.60
CA LEU A 44 -7.66 12.38 29.06
C LEU A 44 -7.17 13.83 28.85
N PRO A 45 -6.40 14.46 29.76
CA PRO A 45 -5.90 15.82 29.57
C PRO A 45 -4.93 15.97 28.38
N THR A 46 -4.33 14.88 27.92
CA THR A 46 -3.39 14.86 26.79
C THR A 46 -4.09 14.53 25.47
N ILE A 47 -5.41 14.34 25.45
CA ILE A 47 -6.14 13.98 24.23
C ILE A 47 -6.85 15.22 23.65
N PRO A 48 -6.45 15.70 22.47
CA PRO A 48 -7.18 16.75 21.78
C PRO A 48 -8.52 16.23 21.27
N ILE A 49 -9.61 16.89 21.63
CA ILE A 49 -10.96 16.51 21.20
C ILE A 49 -11.20 16.96 19.75
N LYS A 50 -10.64 18.11 19.35
CA LYS A 50 -10.68 18.57 17.95
C LYS A 50 -9.38 18.35 17.21
N LEU A 51 -9.47 18.01 15.94
CA LEU A 51 -8.31 17.81 15.08
C LEU A 51 -7.50 19.10 14.91
N SER A 52 -8.19 20.24 14.77
CA SER A 52 -7.57 21.58 14.70
C SER A 52 -6.75 21.97 15.93
N GLU A 53 -6.98 21.33 17.09
CA GLU A 53 -6.24 21.59 18.33
C GLU A 53 -4.94 20.77 18.44
N ILE A 54 -4.68 19.83 17.51
CA ILE A 54 -3.55 18.90 17.63
C ILE A 54 -2.21 19.60 17.79
N GLN A 55 -1.98 20.71 17.06
CA GLN A 55 -0.72 21.46 17.14
C GLN A 55 -0.55 22.14 18.49
N LEU A 56 -1.64 22.64 19.08
CA LEU A 56 -1.63 23.22 20.42
C LEU A 56 -1.28 22.16 21.47
N TYR A 57 -1.77 20.92 21.30
CA TYR A 57 -1.44 19.82 22.20
C TYR A 57 -0.01 19.32 22.04
N ILE A 58 0.50 19.25 20.81
CA ILE A 58 1.92 18.96 20.52
C ILE A 58 2.81 19.93 21.31
N ASN A 59 2.54 21.23 21.21
CA ASN A 59 3.33 22.24 21.91
C ASN A 59 3.15 22.19 23.43
N ARG A 60 1.91 21.98 23.91
CA ARG A 60 1.59 21.95 25.36
C ARG A 60 2.24 20.77 26.08
N TRP A 61 2.34 19.62 25.41
CA TRP A 61 2.81 18.37 25.99
C TRP A 61 4.19 17.94 25.51
N ASP A 62 4.94 18.87 24.92
CA ASP A 62 6.31 18.65 24.48
C ASP A 62 7.17 18.06 25.61
N GLY A 63 8.06 17.13 25.24
CA GLY A 63 8.87 16.34 26.18
C GLY A 63 8.12 15.34 27.06
N LYS A 64 6.77 15.27 27.02
CA LYS A 64 5.97 14.30 27.79
C LYS A 64 5.15 13.36 26.91
N VAL A 65 4.57 13.89 25.84
CA VAL A 65 3.77 13.13 24.88
C VAL A 65 4.18 13.52 23.46
N SER A 66 4.54 12.53 22.64
CA SER A 66 4.72 12.72 21.20
C SER A 66 3.41 12.42 20.48
N TYR A 67 3.02 13.26 19.52
CA TYR A 67 1.87 13.02 18.64
C TYR A 67 2.34 12.81 17.22
N GLU A 68 2.16 11.59 16.71
CA GLU A 68 2.62 11.19 15.39
C GLU A 68 1.43 10.92 14.49
N LYS A 69 1.34 11.63 13.36
CA LYS A 69 0.28 11.38 12.38
C LYS A 69 0.49 10.01 11.76
N ILE A 70 -0.51 9.14 11.86
CA ILE A 70 -0.49 7.85 11.18
C ILE A 70 -0.84 8.09 9.72
N VAL A 71 0.19 8.16 8.89
CA VAL A 71 0.05 8.02 7.44
C VAL A 71 0.10 6.53 7.17
N LYS A 72 -1.01 5.96 6.69
CA LYS A 72 -0.99 4.58 6.22
C LYS A 72 -0.23 4.57 4.89
N ASP A 73 0.97 4.02 4.90
CA ASP A 73 1.61 3.62 3.65
C ASP A 73 0.66 2.69 2.89
N GLN A 74 0.65 2.83 1.57
CA GLN A 74 -0.09 1.93 0.72
C GLN A 74 0.40 0.50 0.97
N THR A 75 -0.53 -0.42 1.21
CA THR A 75 -0.18 -1.83 1.28
C THR A 75 0.41 -2.28 -0.06
N LEU A 76 1.22 -3.33 -0.06
CA LEU A 76 1.79 -3.87 -1.30
C LEU A 76 0.69 -4.15 -2.34
N HIS A 77 -0.43 -4.72 -1.90
CA HIS A 77 -1.58 -4.93 -2.78
C HIS A 77 -2.11 -3.64 -3.38
N GLN A 78 -2.21 -2.54 -2.60
CA GLN A 78 -2.64 -1.25 -3.12
C GLN A 78 -1.67 -0.70 -4.17
N LYS A 79 -0.37 -0.79 -3.93
CA LYS A 79 0.66 -0.37 -4.91
C LYS A 79 0.51 -1.14 -6.24
N PHE A 80 0.36 -2.46 -6.17
CA PHE A 80 0.14 -3.31 -7.35
C PHE A 80 -1.19 -3.03 -8.06
N SER A 81 -2.26 -2.79 -7.29
CA SER A 81 -3.57 -2.41 -7.86
C SER A 81 -3.48 -1.07 -8.57
N SER A 82 -2.77 -0.08 -8.01
CA SER A 82 -2.55 1.21 -8.67
C SER A 82 -1.84 1.05 -10.01
N VAL A 83 -0.75 0.28 -10.05
CA VAL A 83 -0.02 -0.02 -11.30
C VAL A 83 -0.93 -0.72 -12.32
N TRP A 84 -1.75 -1.69 -11.87
CA TRP A 84 -2.72 -2.36 -12.74
C TRP A 84 -3.77 -1.40 -13.31
N PHE A 85 -4.35 -0.53 -12.48
CA PHE A 85 -5.39 0.41 -12.90
C PHE A 85 -4.85 1.45 -13.88
N GLU A 86 -3.66 1.98 -13.63
CA GLU A 86 -3.00 2.91 -14.54
C GLU A 86 -2.72 2.24 -15.89
N PHE A 87 -2.12 1.05 -15.88
CA PHE A 87 -1.89 0.26 -17.09
C PHE A 87 -3.20 0.02 -17.86
N TYR A 88 -4.24 -0.48 -17.20
CA TYR A 88 -5.52 -0.80 -17.84
C TYR A 88 -6.18 0.46 -18.44
N PHE A 89 -6.15 1.58 -17.71
CA PHE A 89 -6.66 2.86 -18.21
C PHE A 89 -5.89 3.31 -19.44
N ASN A 90 -4.56 3.23 -19.42
CA ASN A 90 -3.73 3.62 -20.56
C ASN A 90 -3.98 2.74 -21.81
N GLN A 91 -4.37 1.47 -21.64
CA GLN A 91 -4.67 0.59 -22.76
C GLN A 91 -6.10 0.71 -23.29
N THR A 92 -7.07 1.06 -22.43
CA THR A 92 -8.52 0.94 -22.76
C THR A 92 -9.31 2.25 -22.67
N GLY A 93 -8.71 3.31 -22.10
CA GLY A 93 -9.36 4.59 -21.81
C GLY A 93 -10.36 4.56 -20.65
N ASN A 94 -10.52 3.43 -19.96
CA ASN A 94 -11.49 3.26 -18.87
C ASN A 94 -10.86 2.56 -17.66
N TYR A 95 -11.40 2.78 -16.46
CA TYR A 95 -10.98 1.99 -15.29
C TYR A 95 -11.60 0.60 -15.31
N PRO A 96 -10.86 -0.46 -14.93
CA PRO A 96 -11.41 -1.81 -14.91
C PRO A 96 -12.43 -1.95 -13.78
N LYS A 97 -13.48 -2.76 -14.00
CA LYS A 97 -14.34 -3.22 -12.92
C LYS A 97 -13.56 -4.20 -12.04
N PHE A 98 -13.04 -3.73 -10.92
CA PHE A 98 -12.20 -4.54 -10.03
C PHE A 98 -13.04 -5.22 -8.94
N THR A 99 -13.15 -6.53 -9.00
CA THR A 99 -13.93 -7.36 -8.08
C THR A 99 -13.04 -8.11 -7.07
N GLY A 100 -13.68 -8.82 -6.12
CA GLY A 100 -12.96 -9.70 -5.21
C GLY A 100 -12.20 -10.82 -5.91
N VAL A 101 -12.67 -11.27 -7.08
CA VAL A 101 -11.99 -12.30 -7.90
C VAL A 101 -10.70 -11.74 -8.49
N ASP A 102 -10.75 -10.53 -9.03
CA ASP A 102 -9.58 -9.82 -9.57
C ASP A 102 -8.53 -9.58 -8.49
N GLY A 103 -8.97 -9.17 -7.30
CA GLY A 103 -8.11 -9.05 -6.14
C GLY A 103 -7.43 -10.38 -5.75
N ASN A 104 -8.11 -11.51 -5.91
CA ASN A 104 -7.52 -12.82 -5.64
C ASN A 104 -6.47 -13.20 -6.69
N HIS A 105 -6.73 -12.93 -7.98
CA HIS A 105 -5.73 -13.12 -9.03
C HIS A 105 -4.51 -12.24 -8.83
N LEU A 106 -4.71 -10.96 -8.48
CA LEU A 106 -3.61 -10.05 -8.17
C LEU A 106 -2.79 -10.52 -6.96
N LYS A 107 -3.43 -11.05 -5.91
CA LYS A 107 -2.72 -11.65 -4.76
C LYS A 107 -1.83 -12.83 -5.16
N GLN A 108 -2.31 -13.69 -6.06
CA GLN A 108 -1.52 -14.83 -6.54
C GLN A 108 -0.33 -14.38 -7.39
N ILE A 109 -0.53 -13.38 -8.26
CA ILE A 109 0.53 -12.73 -9.03
C ILE A 109 1.59 -12.12 -8.10
N ILE A 110 1.17 -11.32 -7.11
CA ILE A 110 2.07 -10.71 -6.11
C ILE A 110 2.89 -11.78 -5.39
N LYS A 111 2.23 -12.87 -4.96
CA LYS A 111 2.89 -13.97 -4.25
C LYS A 111 4.00 -14.59 -5.11
N TYR A 112 3.72 -14.86 -6.39
CA TYR A 112 4.70 -15.42 -7.30
C TYR A 112 5.85 -14.46 -7.56
N LEU A 113 5.56 -13.19 -7.85
CA LEU A 113 6.58 -12.17 -8.09
C LEU A 113 7.53 -12.00 -6.91
N LYS A 114 7.01 -12.00 -5.68
CA LYS A 114 7.84 -11.96 -4.47
C LYS A 114 8.76 -13.17 -4.33
N GLN A 115 8.32 -14.35 -4.78
CA GLN A 115 9.16 -15.55 -4.77
C GLN A 115 10.30 -15.46 -5.77
N GLU A 116 10.07 -14.83 -6.92
CA GLU A 116 11.08 -14.64 -7.97
C GLU A 116 12.06 -13.49 -7.67
N SER A 117 11.60 -12.39 -7.06
CA SER A 117 12.37 -11.16 -6.96
C SER A 117 13.14 -11.00 -5.66
N GLY A 118 12.77 -11.70 -4.57
CA GLY A 118 13.44 -11.62 -3.27
C GLY A 118 12.90 -10.51 -2.35
N THR A 119 12.66 -9.29 -2.83
CA THR A 119 12.02 -8.21 -2.05
C THR A 119 10.67 -7.73 -2.62
N GLU A 120 9.90 -7.00 -1.79
CA GLU A 120 8.62 -6.41 -2.21
C GLU A 120 8.77 -5.29 -3.25
N GLN A 121 9.87 -4.53 -3.18
CA GLN A 121 10.14 -3.46 -4.13
C GLN A 121 10.52 -4.05 -5.49
N GLU A 122 11.43 -5.02 -5.53
CA GLU A 122 11.80 -5.70 -6.79
C GLU A 122 10.61 -6.43 -7.42
N ALA A 123 9.69 -6.96 -6.61
CA ALA A 123 8.45 -7.58 -7.12
C ALA A 123 7.57 -6.54 -7.83
N LEU A 124 7.47 -5.34 -7.27
CA LEU A 124 6.71 -4.23 -7.83
C LEU A 124 7.37 -3.71 -9.11
N ASP A 125 8.69 -3.60 -9.12
CA ASP A 125 9.47 -3.16 -10.29
C ASP A 125 9.33 -4.16 -11.45
N LEU A 126 9.36 -5.47 -11.14
CA LEU A 126 9.11 -6.52 -12.12
C LEU A 126 7.67 -6.48 -12.65
N TRP A 127 6.69 -6.22 -11.78
CA TRP A 127 5.30 -6.03 -12.20
C TRP A 127 5.13 -4.86 -13.18
N GLN A 128 5.70 -3.69 -12.84
CA GLN A 128 5.70 -2.53 -13.73
C GLN A 128 6.39 -2.85 -15.06
N THR A 129 7.54 -3.52 -15.01
CA THR A 129 8.28 -3.93 -16.21
C THR A 129 7.46 -4.85 -17.11
N MET A 130 6.74 -5.82 -16.54
CA MET A 130 5.86 -6.71 -17.30
C MET A 130 4.74 -5.94 -18.00
N LEU A 131 4.07 -5.02 -17.30
CA LEU A 131 2.98 -4.22 -17.88
C LEU A 131 3.48 -3.20 -18.91
N ASN A 132 4.65 -2.60 -18.69
CA ASN A 132 5.25 -1.66 -19.64
C ASN A 132 5.65 -2.34 -20.96
N ASN A 133 6.00 -3.63 -20.92
CA ASN A 133 6.30 -4.43 -22.11
C ASN A 133 5.06 -5.15 -22.69
N TRP A 134 3.86 -4.88 -22.17
CA TRP A 134 2.64 -5.58 -22.60
C TRP A 134 2.36 -5.44 -24.10
N GLY A 135 2.62 -4.25 -24.66
CA GLY A 135 2.46 -3.96 -26.10
C GLY A 135 3.35 -4.82 -27.01
N LYS A 136 4.37 -5.48 -26.47
CA LYS A 136 5.28 -6.37 -27.20
C LYS A 136 4.83 -7.83 -27.16
N LEU A 137 3.88 -8.19 -26.30
CA LEU A 137 3.35 -9.55 -26.22
C LEU A 137 2.58 -9.91 -27.50
N GLU A 138 2.39 -11.20 -27.75
CA GLU A 138 1.58 -11.67 -28.88
C GLU A 138 0.15 -11.10 -28.86
N LYS A 139 -0.45 -10.99 -30.04
CA LYS A 139 -1.76 -10.35 -30.27
C LYS A 139 -2.83 -10.81 -29.28
N PHE A 140 -2.89 -12.12 -28.99
CA PHE A 140 -3.84 -12.68 -28.03
C PHE A 140 -3.78 -11.98 -26.66
N TYR A 141 -2.59 -11.77 -26.09
CA TYR A 141 -2.45 -11.13 -24.78
C TYR A 141 -2.76 -9.63 -24.83
N ARG A 142 -2.38 -8.96 -25.92
CA ARG A 142 -2.68 -7.53 -26.11
C ARG A 142 -4.17 -7.26 -26.18
N GLU A 143 -4.93 -8.16 -26.80
CA GLU A 143 -6.39 -8.04 -26.94
C GLU A 143 -7.14 -8.53 -25.69
N ASN A 144 -6.49 -9.30 -24.81
CA ASN A 144 -7.12 -9.91 -23.65
C ASN A 144 -6.48 -9.44 -22.33
N ILE A 145 -6.74 -8.17 -22.00
CA ILE A 145 -6.23 -7.51 -20.79
C ILE A 145 -7.11 -7.90 -19.59
N ASP A 146 -6.73 -8.96 -18.88
CA ASP A 146 -7.47 -9.49 -17.72
C ASP A 146 -6.51 -10.14 -16.70
N LEU A 147 -6.69 -9.84 -15.41
CA LEU A 147 -5.86 -10.39 -14.32
C LEU A 147 -5.96 -11.92 -14.20
N LYS A 148 -7.11 -12.51 -14.52
CA LYS A 148 -7.28 -13.97 -14.60
C LYS A 148 -6.36 -14.55 -15.66
N ILE A 149 -6.31 -13.94 -16.84
CA ILE A 149 -5.48 -14.40 -17.96
C ILE A 149 -4.00 -14.24 -17.63
N ILE A 150 -3.62 -13.09 -17.07
CA ILE A 150 -2.26 -12.83 -16.59
C ILE A 150 -1.85 -13.89 -15.58
N ASN A 151 -2.68 -14.16 -14.58
CA ASN A 151 -2.40 -15.14 -13.55
C ASN A 151 -2.29 -16.57 -14.11
N SER A 152 -3.20 -16.98 -14.99
CA SER A 152 -3.18 -18.32 -15.58
C SER A 152 -2.02 -18.56 -16.56
N LYS A 153 -1.45 -17.50 -17.15
CA LYS A 153 -0.37 -17.58 -18.14
C LYS A 153 0.91 -16.88 -17.68
N PHE A 154 1.04 -16.68 -16.37
CA PHE A 154 2.04 -15.82 -15.77
C PHE A 154 3.47 -16.15 -16.22
N ASN A 155 3.87 -17.43 -16.14
CA ASN A 155 5.21 -17.89 -16.51
C ASN A 155 5.54 -17.62 -17.98
N LEU A 156 4.55 -17.76 -18.87
CA LEU A 156 4.75 -17.49 -20.31
C LEU A 156 4.98 -16.00 -20.55
N ILE A 157 4.16 -15.15 -19.92
CA ILE A 157 4.30 -13.69 -20.01
C ILE A 157 5.65 -13.25 -19.44
N LEU A 158 6.03 -13.77 -18.27
CA LEU A 158 7.30 -13.46 -17.63
C LEU A 158 8.50 -13.87 -18.51
N ASN A 159 8.47 -15.07 -19.09
CA ASN A 159 9.54 -15.54 -19.96
C ASN A 159 9.64 -14.74 -21.26
N ASN A 160 8.51 -14.29 -21.81
CA ASN A 160 8.51 -13.38 -22.97
C ASN A 160 9.17 -12.05 -22.60
N VAL A 161 8.78 -11.46 -21.47
CA VAL A 161 9.39 -10.21 -20.98
C VAL A 161 10.89 -10.37 -20.72
N LYS A 162 11.33 -11.47 -20.10
CA LYS A 162 12.76 -11.75 -19.88
C LYS A 162 13.54 -11.89 -21.20
N ARG A 163 12.98 -12.57 -22.22
CA ARG A 163 13.59 -12.66 -23.55
C ARG A 163 13.73 -11.30 -24.21
N GLU A 164 12.66 -10.51 -24.22
CA GLU A 164 12.64 -9.16 -24.80
C GLU A 164 13.64 -8.21 -24.12
N ILE A 165 13.81 -8.31 -22.79
CA ILE A 165 14.84 -7.54 -22.09
C ILE A 165 16.23 -7.96 -22.57
N ASN A 166 16.50 -9.27 -22.67
CA ASN A 166 17.79 -9.79 -23.10
C ASN A 166 18.12 -9.44 -24.55
N ASP A 167 17.14 -9.50 -25.46
CA ASP A 167 17.32 -9.17 -26.88
C ASP A 167 17.59 -7.67 -27.08
N ASN A 168 16.92 -6.79 -26.32
CA ASN A 168 17.22 -5.34 -26.34
C ASN A 168 18.59 -4.99 -25.73
N THR A 169 19.18 -5.88 -24.93
CA THR A 169 20.53 -5.70 -24.39
C THR A 169 21.65 -6.29 -25.26
N ASN A 170 21.31 -7.05 -26.33
CA ASN A 170 22.31 -7.71 -27.16
C ASN A 170 22.12 -7.36 -28.66
N PRO A 171 22.76 -6.28 -29.16
CA PRO A 171 22.55 -5.79 -30.52
C PRO A 171 23.16 -6.67 -31.64
N PHE A 172 23.68 -7.86 -31.33
CA PHE A 172 24.41 -8.71 -32.28
C PHE A 172 23.67 -10.00 -32.69
N ARG A 173 22.36 -10.08 -32.49
CA ARG A 173 21.52 -11.18 -33.01
C ARG A 173 20.34 -10.65 -33.83
N SER A 174 20.64 -10.26 -35.06
CA SER A 174 19.68 -10.18 -36.17
C SER A 174 20.35 -10.70 -37.43
#